data_AF-A0A920HY00-F1
#
_entry.id   AF-A0A920HY00-F1
#
_cell.length_a   1.000
_cell.length_b   1.000
_cell.length_c   1.000
_cell.angle_alpha   90.00
_cell.angle_beta   90.00
_cell.angle_gamma   90.00
#
_symmetry.space_group_name_H-M   'P 1'
#
loop_
_entity.id
_entity.type
_entity.pdbx_description
1 polymer ?
#
loop_
_entity_poly.entity_id
_entity_poly.type
_entity_poly.pdbx_seq_one_letter_code
_entity_poly.pdbx_strand_id
1 'polypeptide(L)'
;MRTAGLAIGGNLNNAIVVDKYKILNPEGLRLEKEFVKHKTLDCIGDFYLLGMQLVGNIDCFAPGHNLNQQLIKEILKNKENYRIEDIIPENNNENFLDLIDNNNTSPNITCVA
;
A
#
# COMPACT_ATOMS: atom_id res chain seq x y z
N MET A 1 -24.42 -7.31 -4.13
CA MET A 1 -23.79 -5.98 -3.96
C MET A 1 -24.76 -4.85 -4.28
N ARG A 2 -25.27 -4.73 -5.51
CA ARG A 2 -26.19 -3.65 -5.89
C ARG A 2 -27.50 -3.61 -5.08
N THR A 3 -28.09 -4.78 -4.81
CA THR A 3 -29.29 -4.88 -3.94
C THR A 3 -29.03 -4.43 -2.50
N ALA A 4 -27.77 -4.44 -2.05
CA ALA A 4 -27.34 -3.95 -0.75
C ALA A 4 -26.82 -2.49 -0.80
N GLY A 5 -27.03 -1.78 -1.92
CA GLY A 5 -26.58 -0.40 -2.10
C GLY A 5 -25.09 -0.22 -2.39
N LEU A 6 -24.34 -1.30 -2.64
CA LEU A 6 -22.89 -1.26 -2.91
C LEU A 6 -22.58 -1.40 -4.40
N ALA A 7 -21.46 -0.82 -4.84
CA ALA A 7 -20.97 -0.87 -6.23
C ALA A 7 -22.01 -0.41 -7.29
N ILE A 8 -22.84 0.57 -6.94
CA ILE A 8 -23.91 1.09 -7.81
C ILE A 8 -23.33 1.72 -9.09
N GLY A 9 -22.21 2.43 -8.98
CA GLY A 9 -21.49 3.02 -10.13
C GLY A 9 -20.52 2.08 -10.84
N GLY A 10 -20.38 0.83 -10.40
CA GLY A 10 -19.41 -0.12 -10.97
C GLY A 10 -19.82 -0.56 -12.39
N ASN A 11 -18.91 -0.44 -13.35
CA ASN A 11 -19.08 -0.89 -14.73
C ASN A 11 -17.74 -1.39 -15.31
N LEU A 12 -17.75 -1.94 -16.52
CA LEU A 12 -16.55 -2.50 -17.16
C LEU A 12 -15.46 -1.46 -17.49
N ASN A 13 -15.79 -0.16 -17.47
CA ASN A 13 -14.82 0.91 -17.74
C ASN A 13 -14.04 1.31 -16.49
N ASN A 14 -14.58 1.06 -15.28
CA ASN A 14 -13.97 1.46 -14.01
C ASN A 14 -13.53 0.29 -13.12
N ALA A 15 -13.96 -0.94 -13.42
CA ALA A 15 -13.60 -2.12 -12.67
C ALA A 15 -13.28 -3.28 -13.60
N ILE A 16 -12.32 -4.11 -13.16
CA ILE A 16 -12.13 -5.44 -13.74
C ILE A 16 -13.22 -6.34 -13.16
N VAL A 17 -14.08 -6.86 -14.01
CA VAL A 17 -15.19 -7.73 -13.61
C VAL A 17 -14.83 -9.16 -13.97
N VAL A 18 -14.83 -10.02 -12.97
CA VAL A 18 -14.47 -11.44 -13.09
C VAL A 18 -15.73 -12.28 -12.90
N ASP A 19 -15.98 -13.17 -13.86
CA ASP A 19 -16.96 -14.26 -13.74
C ASP A 19 -16.24 -15.54 -13.31
N LYS A 20 -16.98 -16.63 -13.03
CA LYS A 20 -16.44 -17.90 -12.50
C LYS A 20 -15.23 -18.46 -13.27
N TYR A 21 -15.13 -18.16 -14.56
CA TYR A 21 -14.13 -18.78 -15.44
C TYR A 21 -13.34 -17.78 -16.29
N LYS A 22 -13.71 -16.48 -16.29
CA LYS A 22 -13.09 -15.50 -17.18
C LYS A 22 -13.23 -14.07 -16.69
N ILE A 23 -12.35 -13.22 -17.20
CA ILE A 23 -12.50 -11.76 -17.13
C ILE A 23 -13.51 -11.32 -18.18
N LEU A 24 -14.44 -10.44 -17.80
CA LEU A 24 -15.51 -9.95 -18.69
C LEU A 24 -15.11 -8.69 -19.48
N ASN A 25 -14.04 -8.01 -19.08
CA ASN A 25 -13.51 -6.85 -19.79
C ASN A 25 -12.98 -7.29 -21.18
N PRO A 26 -13.46 -6.69 -22.29
CA PRO A 26 -13.05 -7.08 -23.65
C PRO A 26 -11.54 -6.99 -23.88
N GLU A 27 -10.91 -5.96 -23.32
CA GLU A 27 -9.46 -5.70 -23.40
C GLU A 27 -8.64 -6.59 -22.46
N GLY A 28 -9.29 -7.40 -21.61
CA GLY A 28 -8.62 -8.22 -20.61
C GLY A 28 -8.02 -7.40 -19.45
N LEU A 29 -6.82 -7.79 -19.00
CA LEU A 29 -6.06 -7.07 -17.98
C LEU A 29 -5.10 -6.08 -18.64
N ARG A 30 -4.89 -4.94 -17.98
CA ARG A 30 -3.86 -3.96 -18.35
C ARG A 30 -2.45 -4.48 -18.05
N LEU A 31 -2.32 -5.33 -17.03
CA LEU A 31 -1.06 -5.91 -16.57
C LEU A 31 -1.26 -7.38 -16.19
N GLU A 32 -0.26 -8.23 -16.42
CA GLU A 32 -0.31 -9.67 -16.11
C GLU A 32 -0.72 -9.97 -14.65
N LYS A 33 -0.28 -9.11 -13.72
CA LYS A 33 -0.50 -9.25 -12.27
C LYS A 33 -1.33 -8.10 -11.69
N GLU A 34 -2.33 -7.62 -12.43
CA GLU A 34 -3.08 -6.42 -12.06
C GLU A 34 -3.79 -6.51 -10.70
N PHE A 35 -4.36 -7.67 -10.35
CA PHE A 35 -5.04 -7.84 -9.05
C PHE A 35 -4.12 -7.62 -7.86
N VAL A 36 -2.93 -8.22 -7.87
CA VAL A 36 -1.96 -8.05 -6.78
C VAL A 36 -1.36 -6.65 -6.78
N LYS A 37 -1.10 -6.07 -7.96
CA LYS A 37 -0.64 -4.68 -8.06
C LYS A 37 -1.67 -3.69 -7.52
N HIS A 38 -2.96 -3.94 -7.74
CA HIS A 38 -4.04 -3.14 -7.16
C HIS A 38 -4.09 -3.29 -5.63
N LYS A 39 -3.84 -4.49 -5.09
CA LYS A 39 -3.68 -4.67 -3.64
C LYS A 39 -2.48 -3.92 -3.07
N THR A 40 -1.37 -3.87 -3.79
CA THR A 40 -0.23 -3.01 -3.41
C THR A 40 -0.62 -1.54 -3.43
N LEU A 41 -1.38 -1.09 -4.44
CA LEU A 41 -1.88 0.27 -4.53
C LEU A 41 -2.83 0.62 -3.38
N ASP A 42 -3.72 -0.29 -3.01
CA ASP A 42 -4.60 -0.17 -1.83
C ASP A 42 -3.76 0.03 -0.56
N CYS A 43 -2.73 -0.80 -0.34
CA CYS A 43 -1.85 -0.68 0.82
C CYS A 43 -1.13 0.67 0.86
N ILE A 44 -0.60 1.14 -0.27
CA ILE A 44 0.06 2.46 -0.36
C ILE A 44 -0.93 3.55 0.05
N GLY A 45 -2.18 3.49 -0.45
CA GLY A 45 -3.23 4.43 -0.09
C GLY A 45 -3.59 4.39 1.40
N ASP A 46 -3.76 3.19 1.97
CA ASP A 46 -4.07 2.99 3.38
C ASP A 46 -2.95 3.54 4.29
N PHE A 47 -1.69 3.31 3.95
CA PHE A 47 -0.55 3.82 4.73
C PHE A 47 -0.36 5.32 4.59
N TYR A 48 -0.75 5.91 3.46
CA TYR A 48 -0.72 7.36 3.28
C TYR A 48 -1.69 8.11 4.21
N LEU A 49 -2.66 7.42 4.82
CA LEU A 49 -3.53 7.98 5.87
C LEU A 49 -2.75 8.35 7.15
N LEU A 50 -1.49 7.93 7.29
CA LEU A 50 -0.56 8.44 8.30
C LEU A 50 -0.32 9.95 8.19
N GLY A 51 -0.54 10.54 7.00
CA GLY A 51 -0.25 11.96 6.73
C GLY A 51 1.24 12.25 6.54
N MET A 52 2.07 11.21 6.53
CA MET A 52 3.53 11.25 6.36
C MET A 52 3.95 10.15 5.38
N GLN A 53 5.09 10.33 4.73
CA GLN A 53 5.64 9.25 3.91
C GLN A 53 6.09 8.09 4.82
N LEU A 54 6.03 6.87 4.30
CA LEU A 54 6.50 5.68 4.99
C LEU A 54 7.76 5.21 4.27
N VAL A 55 8.86 5.01 5.00
CA VAL A 55 10.14 4.59 4.42
C VAL A 55 10.60 3.33 5.12
N GLY A 56 10.20 2.18 4.60
CA GLY A 56 10.59 0.91 5.16
C GLY A 56 10.08 -0.25 4.33
N ASN A 57 10.44 -1.45 4.76
CA ASN A 57 9.98 -2.68 4.12
C ASN A 57 8.69 -3.16 4.78
N ILE A 58 7.71 -3.51 3.96
CA ILE A 58 6.40 -4.00 4.42
C ILE A 58 6.11 -5.30 3.70
N ASP A 59 6.14 -6.38 4.48
CA ASP A 59 5.71 -7.69 4.01
C ASP A 59 4.28 -7.95 4.46
N CYS A 60 3.41 -8.28 3.52
CA CYS A 60 2.00 -8.52 3.76
C CYS A 60 1.53 -9.78 3.05
N PHE A 61 0.80 -10.64 3.76
CA PHE A 61 0.12 -11.79 3.19
C PHE A 61 -1.40 -11.57 3.21
N ALA A 62 -2.02 -11.57 2.03
CA ALA A 62 -3.45 -11.29 1.85
C ALA A 62 -3.93 -9.98 2.53
N PRO A 63 -3.35 -8.82 2.18
CA PRO A 63 -3.68 -7.56 2.85
C PRO A 63 -5.11 -7.09 2.56
N GLY A 64 -5.64 -6.31 3.49
CA GLY A 64 -6.92 -5.63 3.35
C GLY A 64 -7.00 -4.40 4.23
N HIS A 65 -7.88 -3.46 3.89
CA HIS A 65 -7.94 -2.13 4.53
C HIS A 65 -8.01 -2.19 6.06
N ASN A 66 -8.77 -3.13 6.63
CA ASN A 66 -8.88 -3.26 8.07
C ASN A 66 -7.56 -3.73 8.72
N LEU A 67 -6.86 -4.68 8.09
CA LEU A 67 -5.58 -5.19 8.59
C LEU A 67 -4.48 -4.13 8.46
N ASN A 68 -4.43 -3.43 7.33
CA ASN A 68 -3.49 -2.32 7.09
C ASN A 68 -3.67 -1.23 8.16
N GLN A 69 -4.91 -0.86 8.46
CA GLN A 69 -5.21 0.11 9.52
C GLN A 69 -4.82 -0.38 10.92
N GLN A 70 -4.97 -1.67 11.21
CA GLN A 70 -4.52 -2.24 12.48
C GLN A 70 -2.99 -2.21 12.63
N LEU A 71 -2.27 -2.56 11.56
CA LEU A 71 -0.81 -2.47 11.52
C LEU A 71 -0.33 -1.06 11.84
N ILE A 72 -0.91 -0.06 11.17
CA ILE A 72 -0.61 1.36 11.43
C ILE A 72 -0.84 1.74 12.89
N LYS A 73 -1.96 1.32 13.48
CA LYS A 73 -2.25 1.58 14.89
C LYS A 73 -1.22 0.96 15.82
N GLU A 74 -0.76 -0.26 15.56
CA GLU A 74 0.25 -0.92 16.39
C GLU A 74 1.65 -0.28 16.23
N ILE A 75 2.01 0.21 15.05
CA ILE A 75 3.24 1.00 14.85
C ILE A 75 3.17 2.28 15.69
N LEU A 76 2.07 3.04 15.55
CA LEU A 76 1.90 4.32 16.25
C LEU A 76 1.71 4.20 17.77
N LYS A 77 1.43 3.00 18.27
CA LYS A 77 1.20 2.72 19.69
C LYS A 77 2.44 2.96 20.55
N ASN A 78 3.64 2.73 20.01
CA ASN A 78 4.90 2.95 20.69
C ASN A 78 5.84 3.80 19.81
N LYS A 79 6.37 4.89 20.37
CA LYS A 79 7.36 5.75 19.69
C LYS A 79 8.68 5.04 19.41
N GLU A 80 8.95 3.89 20.02
CA GLU A 80 10.14 3.07 19.72
C GLU A 80 10.00 2.30 18.40
N ASN A 81 8.77 2.17 17.87
CA ASN A 81 8.51 1.43 16.63
C ASN A 81 8.74 2.26 15.37
N TYR A 82 8.91 3.58 15.49
CA TYR A 82 9.06 4.48 14.35
C TYR A 82 9.91 5.70 14.71
N ARG A 83 10.36 6.42 13.69
CA ARG A 83 11.18 7.62 13.83
C ARG A 83 10.82 8.59 12.72
N ILE A 84 10.50 9.83 13.09
CA ILE A 84 10.20 10.91 12.15
C ILE A 84 11.51 11.68 11.91
N GLU A 85 11.93 11.82 10.66
CA GLU A 85 13.17 12.50 10.25
C GLU A 85 12.88 13.36 9.03
N ASP A 86 13.12 14.67 9.12
CA ASP A 86 12.93 15.57 7.98
C ASP A 86 13.89 15.19 6.84
N ILE A 87 13.37 14.61 5.75
CA ILE A 87 14.19 14.36 4.55
C ILE A 87 14.23 15.65 3.73
N ILE A 88 15.42 16.26 3.65
CA ILE A 88 15.72 17.26 2.63
C ILE A 88 16.18 16.49 1.39
N PRO A 89 15.43 16.50 0.27
CA PRO A 89 15.90 15.90 -0.97
C PRO A 89 17.05 16.77 -1.52
N GLU A 90 18.27 16.53 -1.06
CA GLU A 90 19.46 16.93 -1.83
C GLU A 90 19.48 16.12 -3.13
N ASN A 91 19.98 16.73 -4.21
CA ASN A 91 19.86 16.30 -5.63
C ASN A 91 20.38 14.88 -6.00
N ASN A 92 20.63 14.00 -5.05
CA ASN A 92 21.14 12.66 -5.27
C ASN A 92 20.15 11.63 -4.72
N ASN A 93 19.57 10.83 -5.63
CA ASN A 93 18.71 9.67 -5.32
C ASN A 93 19.37 8.62 -4.40
N GLU A 94 20.67 8.76 -4.10
CA GLU A 94 21.46 7.79 -3.33
C GLU A 94 21.12 7.83 -1.83
N ASN A 95 20.82 8.99 -1.24
CA ASN A 95 20.50 9.10 0.20
C ASN A 95 19.23 8.31 0.60
N PHE A 96 18.26 8.16 -0.31
CA PHE A 96 17.00 7.48 -0.01
C PHE A 96 17.15 5.95 0.01
N LEU A 97 18.00 5.40 -0.86
CA LEU A 97 18.32 3.97 -0.88
C LEU A 97 19.19 3.59 0.32
N ASP A 98 20.13 4.45 0.71
CA ASP A 98 20.96 4.23 1.89
C ASP A 98 20.15 4.19 3.20
N LEU A 99 19.04 4.93 3.29
CA LEU A 99 18.10 4.84 4.41
C LEU A 99 17.41 3.47 4.51
N ILE A 100 17.23 2.79 3.37
CA ILE A 100 16.62 1.46 3.28
C ILE A 100 17.69 0.36 3.45
N ASP A 101 18.90 0.57 2.91
CA ASP A 101 19.98 -0.42 2.81
C ASP A 101 20.96 -0.42 4.00
N ASN A 102 20.94 0.59 4.89
CA ASN A 102 21.68 0.57 6.16
C ASN A 102 21.08 -0.45 7.14
N ASN A 103 21.34 -1.73 6.82
CA ASN A 103 21.05 -2.98 7.51
C ASN A 103 21.63 -3.05 8.93
N ASN A 104 21.17 -2.16 9.83
CA ASN A 104 21.39 -2.28 11.28
C ASN A 104 20.34 -1.57 12.12
N THR A 105 19.15 -1.30 11.57
CA THR A 105 18.01 -0.90 12.38
C THR A 105 16.94 -1.99 12.29
N SER A 106 16.35 -2.30 13.44
CA SER A 106 15.41 -3.38 13.72
C SER A 106 14.38 -3.65 12.60
N PRO A 107 13.73 -4.85 12.59
CA PRO A 107 12.64 -5.19 11.66
C PRO A 107 11.37 -4.30 11.77
N ASN A 108 11.46 -3.16 12.45
CA ASN A 108 10.39 -2.24 12.74
C ASN A 108 10.55 -0.99 11.86
N ILE A 109 9.89 -1.04 10.71
CA ILE A 109 9.25 0.05 9.96
C ILE A 109 9.70 1.47 10.34
N THR A 110 10.53 2.11 9.51
CA THR A 110 10.88 3.53 9.67
C THR A 110 9.78 4.42 9.05
N CYS A 111 9.04 5.18 9.84
CA CYS A 111 8.07 6.16 9.31
C CYS A 111 8.74 7.52 9.09
N VAL A 112 9.39 7.72 7.94
CA VAL A 112 10.12 8.96 7.67
C VAL A 112 9.23 10.02 7.02
N ALA A 113 9.11 11.18 7.66
CA ALA A 113 8.47 12.39 7.14
C ALA A 113 9.50 13.50 7.03
#